data_AF-A0A7W1DPP4-F1
#
_entry.id   AF-A0A7W1DPP4-F1
#
_cell.length_a   1.000
_cell.length_b   1.000
_cell.length_c   1.000
_cell.angle_alpha   90.00
_cell.angle_beta   90.00
_cell.angle_gamma   90.00
#
_symmetry.space_group_name_H-M   'P 1'
#
loop_
_entity.id
_entity.type
_entity.pdbx_description
1 polymer ?
#
loop_
_entity_poly.entity_id
_entity_poly.type
_entity_poly.pdbx_seq_one_letter_code
_entity_poly.pdbx_strand_id
1 'polypeptide(L)'
;MFVVPGPLREFSAGRSEVRVDDGATSVREALRLLWRECPGARDRVLTELGDVRPHVNVFVDGENVRYGGGLDSPIRDGAEIIIVPSVSGGETTVDGKVRCAWARTALSIPYHDREWGVPVHDDIVFFEFITLEGAQAGLSWETILKKREAYREGFAGFDPVKVARFTPARVERLLKNEGIVRNRLKVESTVRNAKAFLAVQKEFGSFDAYVWRFVDGMPRVNRPKTLKDLPARTEQSDALSKDLLGRGFKFVGSTICYAFMQATGLVNDHTRDCFRYGSS
;
A
#
# COMPACT_ATOMS: atom_id res chain seq x y z
N MET A 1 -22.56 1.18 21.70
CA MET A 1 -22.99 2.10 20.62
C MET A 1 -22.56 1.54 19.28
N PHE A 2 -23.45 1.51 18.28
CA PHE A 2 -23.12 1.08 16.92
C PHE A 2 -22.81 2.26 16.01
N VAL A 3 -21.70 2.20 15.29
CA VAL A 3 -21.41 3.08 14.15
C VAL A 3 -21.93 2.42 12.88
N VAL A 4 -22.89 3.07 12.22
CA VAL A 4 -23.57 2.55 11.04
C VAL A 4 -22.91 3.11 9.75
N PRO A 5 -22.26 2.24 8.95
CA PRO A 5 -21.58 2.64 7.73
C PRO A 5 -22.59 3.06 6.66
N GLY A 6 -22.17 3.91 5.72
CA GLY A 6 -23.02 4.46 4.65
C GLY A 6 -23.97 3.45 3.98
N PRO A 7 -23.50 2.27 3.52
CA PRO A 7 -24.35 1.26 2.88
C PRO A 7 -25.41 0.63 3.77
N LEU A 8 -25.29 0.74 5.10
CA LEU A 8 -26.28 0.22 6.04
C LEU A 8 -27.23 1.32 6.56
N ARG A 9 -26.98 2.59 6.21
CA ARG A 9 -27.80 3.72 6.69
C ARG A 9 -29.23 3.71 6.15
N GLU A 10 -29.47 3.04 5.02
CA GLU A 10 -30.84 2.81 4.51
C GLU A 10 -31.70 2.02 5.52
N PHE A 11 -31.08 1.18 6.35
CA PHE A 11 -31.75 0.36 7.37
C PHE A 11 -31.82 1.02 8.75
N SER A 12 -31.08 2.11 8.97
CA SER A 12 -31.06 2.86 10.23
C SER A 12 -31.82 4.19 10.15
N ALA A 13 -32.69 4.37 9.14
CA ALA A 13 -33.37 5.63 8.85
C ALA A 13 -32.38 6.81 8.69
N GLY A 14 -31.24 6.56 8.06
CA GLY A 14 -30.19 7.57 7.82
C GLY A 14 -29.24 7.82 8.98
N ARG A 15 -29.46 7.22 10.16
CA ARG A 15 -28.62 7.45 11.34
C ARG A 15 -27.22 6.86 11.14
N SER A 16 -26.19 7.65 11.43
CA SER A 16 -24.79 7.21 11.48
C SER A 16 -24.45 6.46 12.77
N GLU A 17 -25.29 6.58 13.79
CA GLU A 17 -25.10 5.94 15.09
C GLU A 17 -26.42 5.37 15.61
N VAL A 18 -26.36 4.18 16.19
CA VAL A 18 -27.51 3.53 16.85
C VAL A 18 -27.07 3.08 18.23
N ARG A 19 -27.76 3.58 19.26
CA ARG A 19 -27.61 3.07 20.62
C ARG A 19 -28.61 1.94 20.82
N VAL A 20 -28.15 0.86 21.44
CA VAL A 20 -28.95 -0.32 21.79
C VAL A 20 -28.90 -0.49 23.30
N ASP A 21 -29.90 -1.16 23.89
CA ASP A 21 -30.07 -1.30 25.34
C ASP A 21 -28.83 -1.79 26.10
N ASP A 22 -28.69 -1.29 27.33
CA ASP A 22 -27.63 -1.58 28.30
C ASP A 22 -27.86 -2.97 28.92
N GLY A 23 -27.55 -4.03 28.17
CA GLY A 23 -27.67 -5.40 28.65
C GLY A 23 -26.97 -6.46 27.80
N ALA A 24 -26.38 -6.07 26.67
CA ALA A 24 -25.59 -6.99 25.86
C ALA A 24 -24.21 -7.21 26.49
N THR A 25 -23.87 -8.48 26.70
CA THR A 25 -22.58 -8.91 27.26
C THR A 25 -21.63 -9.44 26.19
N SER A 26 -22.13 -9.66 24.97
CA SER A 26 -21.36 -10.09 23.81
C SER A 26 -21.73 -9.34 22.53
N VAL A 27 -20.85 -9.41 21.53
CA VAL A 27 -21.10 -8.83 20.19
C VAL A 27 -22.36 -9.42 19.56
N ARG A 28 -22.59 -10.72 19.72
CA ARG A 28 -23.77 -11.43 19.21
C ARG A 28 -25.05 -10.85 19.80
N GLU A 29 -25.08 -10.60 21.10
CA GLU A 29 -26.22 -10.00 21.78
C GLU A 29 -26.45 -8.56 21.33
N ALA A 30 -25.39 -7.76 21.24
CA ALA A 30 -25.50 -6.39 20.75
C ALA A 30 -26.03 -6.33 19.30
N LEU A 31 -25.55 -7.22 18.42
CA LEU A 31 -26.04 -7.29 17.05
C LEU A 31 -27.52 -7.72 17.00
N ARG A 32 -27.97 -8.64 17.87
CA ARG A 32 -29.40 -8.99 17.98
C ARG A 32 -30.25 -7.78 18.36
N LEU A 33 -29.78 -6.94 19.28
CA LEU A 33 -30.46 -5.70 19.63
C LEU A 33 -30.47 -4.72 18.45
N LEU A 34 -29.34 -4.58 17.74
CA LEU A 34 -29.28 -3.75 16.53
C LEU A 34 -30.29 -4.21 15.46
N TRP A 35 -30.52 -5.51 15.29
CA TRP A 35 -31.50 -6.01 14.32
C TRP A 35 -32.95 -5.70 14.69
N ARG A 36 -33.25 -5.43 15.96
CA ARG A 36 -34.59 -4.94 16.34
C ARG A 36 -34.81 -3.51 15.82
N GLU A 37 -33.76 -2.69 15.90
CA GLU A 37 -33.76 -1.31 15.42
C GLU A 37 -33.58 -1.20 13.89
N CYS A 38 -32.82 -2.12 13.30
CA CYS A 38 -32.39 -2.11 11.90
C CYS A 38 -32.52 -3.52 11.27
N PRO A 39 -33.74 -4.08 11.13
CA PRO A 39 -33.94 -5.48 10.74
C PRO A 39 -33.35 -5.83 9.37
N GLY A 40 -33.42 -4.92 8.40
CA GLY A 40 -32.87 -5.14 7.05
C GLY A 40 -31.34 -5.19 6.97
N ALA A 41 -30.63 -4.74 8.02
CA ALA A 41 -29.17 -4.80 8.05
C ALA A 41 -28.64 -6.21 8.39
N ARG A 42 -29.44 -7.07 9.03
CA ARG A 42 -29.04 -8.42 9.45
C ARG A 42 -28.49 -9.22 8.27
N ASP A 43 -29.24 -9.27 7.17
CA ASP A 43 -28.89 -10.12 6.04
C ASP A 43 -27.73 -9.54 5.21
N ARG A 44 -27.34 -8.28 5.44
CA ARG A 44 -26.15 -7.65 4.87
C ARG A 44 -24.89 -7.93 5.69
N VAL A 45 -25.04 -8.30 6.96
CA VAL A 45 -23.94 -8.51 7.91
C VAL A 45 -23.70 -9.99 8.18
N LEU A 46 -24.76 -10.79 8.29
CA LEU A 46 -24.72 -12.21 8.61
C LEU A 46 -25.12 -13.09 7.42
N THR A 47 -24.59 -14.31 7.40
CA THR A 47 -25.04 -15.42 6.53
C THR A 47 -26.33 -16.03 7.07
N GLU A 48 -26.95 -16.92 6.29
CA GLU A 48 -28.12 -17.70 6.72
C GLU A 48 -27.83 -18.58 7.95
N LEU A 49 -26.56 -18.99 8.12
CA LEU A 49 -26.08 -19.77 9.26
C LEU A 49 -25.80 -18.90 10.50
N GLY A 50 -25.89 -17.58 10.39
CA GLY A 50 -25.68 -16.64 11.50
C GLY A 50 -24.22 -16.22 11.70
N ASP A 51 -23.33 -16.54 10.77
CA ASP A 51 -21.92 -16.11 10.76
C ASP A 51 -21.75 -14.75 10.10
N VAL A 52 -20.72 -13.99 10.48
CA VAL A 52 -20.38 -12.74 9.78
C VAL A 52 -20.00 -13.06 8.33
N ARG A 53 -20.60 -12.34 7.37
CA ARG A 53 -20.28 -12.53 5.94
C ARG A 53 -18.78 -12.33 5.69
N PRO A 54 -18.16 -13.09 4.77
CA PRO A 54 -16.71 -13.01 4.51
C PRO A 54 -16.20 -11.61 4.17
N HIS A 55 -17.05 -10.78 3.57
CA HIS A 55 -16.75 -9.41 3.14
C HIS A 55 -17.26 -8.34 4.13
N VAL A 56 -17.60 -8.72 5.36
CA VAL A 56 -18.02 -7.78 6.41
C VAL A 56 -17.08 -7.96 7.59
N ASN A 57 -16.53 -6.86 8.08
CA ASN A 57 -15.76 -6.83 9.31
C ASN A 57 -16.59 -6.20 10.43
N VAL A 58 -16.47 -6.75 11.64
CA VAL A 58 -17.08 -6.18 12.85
C VAL A 58 -15.94 -5.89 13.81
N PHE A 59 -15.93 -4.67 14.35
CA PHE A 59 -14.94 -4.22 15.31
C PHE A 59 -15.60 -3.87 16.62
N VAL A 60 -14.93 -4.15 17.74
CA VAL A 60 -15.31 -3.72 19.09
C VAL A 60 -14.14 -2.93 19.66
N ASP A 61 -14.38 -1.68 20.05
CA ASP A 61 -13.35 -0.78 20.59
C ASP A 61 -12.06 -0.75 19.74
N GLY A 62 -12.22 -0.84 18.41
CA GLY A 62 -11.12 -0.85 17.43
C GLY A 62 -10.52 -2.22 17.10
N GLU A 63 -10.88 -3.30 17.79
CA GLU A 63 -10.38 -4.65 17.53
C GLU A 63 -11.34 -5.46 16.65
N ASN A 64 -10.82 -6.10 15.60
CA ASN A 64 -11.65 -6.94 14.73
C ASN A 64 -11.98 -8.27 15.42
N VAL A 65 -13.27 -8.56 15.55
CA VAL A 65 -13.77 -9.74 16.25
C VAL A 65 -13.27 -11.06 15.68
N ARG A 66 -12.84 -11.08 14.41
CA ARG A 66 -12.28 -12.27 13.74
C ARG A 66 -10.95 -12.75 14.34
N TYR A 67 -10.19 -11.85 14.98
CA TYR A 67 -8.92 -12.19 15.61
C TYR A 67 -9.07 -12.45 17.13
N GLY A 68 -10.29 -12.34 17.66
CA GLY A 68 -10.64 -12.63 19.05
C GLY A 68 -11.66 -13.78 19.17
N GLY A 69 -12.64 -13.64 20.07
CA GLY A 69 -13.69 -14.63 20.31
C GLY A 69 -14.82 -14.65 19.28
N GLY A 70 -14.64 -14.04 18.10
CA GLY A 70 -15.70 -13.90 17.10
C GLY A 70 -16.89 -13.11 17.63
N LEU A 71 -18.10 -13.50 17.21
CA LEU A 71 -19.33 -12.88 17.70
C LEU A 71 -19.59 -13.12 19.20
N ASP A 72 -18.89 -14.09 19.80
CA ASP A 72 -19.02 -14.40 21.22
C ASP A 72 -18.00 -13.62 22.08
N SER A 73 -17.24 -12.71 21.45
CA SER A 73 -16.35 -11.79 22.17
C SER A 73 -17.14 -10.95 23.18
N PRO A 74 -16.64 -10.79 24.41
CA PRO A 74 -17.30 -9.99 25.43
C PRO A 74 -17.27 -8.51 25.03
N ILE A 75 -18.33 -7.78 25.40
CA ILE A 75 -18.38 -6.32 25.27
C ILE A 75 -18.62 -5.69 26.63
N ARG A 76 -17.98 -4.54 26.85
CA ARG A 76 -18.20 -3.72 28.04
C ARG A 76 -19.33 -2.72 27.81
N ASP A 77 -19.88 -2.20 28.89
CA ASP A 77 -20.81 -1.10 28.81
C ASP A 77 -20.16 0.13 28.12
N GLY A 78 -20.94 0.79 27.27
CA GLY A 78 -20.46 1.87 26.42
C GLY A 78 -19.49 1.47 25.29
N ALA A 79 -19.24 0.18 25.03
CA ALA A 79 -18.37 -0.25 23.94
C ALA A 79 -18.82 0.31 22.58
N GLU A 80 -17.85 0.70 21.76
CA GLU A 80 -18.11 1.10 20.37
C GLU A 80 -18.03 -0.14 19.46
N ILE A 81 -19.07 -0.36 18.66
CA ILE A 81 -19.13 -1.47 17.71
C ILE A 81 -19.27 -0.90 16.29
N ILE A 82 -18.33 -1.23 15.41
CA ILE A 82 -18.31 -0.75 14.03
C ILE A 82 -18.54 -1.91 13.08
N ILE A 83 -19.52 -1.78 12.19
CA ILE A 83 -19.76 -2.73 11.11
C ILE A 83 -19.19 -2.12 9.83
N VAL A 84 -18.34 -2.87 9.13
CA VAL A 84 -17.67 -2.41 7.90
C VAL A 84 -17.96 -3.39 6.77
N PRO A 85 -18.96 -3.12 5.91
CA PRO A 85 -19.15 -3.86 4.68
C PRO A 85 -18.06 -3.46 3.68
N SER A 86 -17.48 -4.44 2.99
CA SER A 86 -16.60 -4.19 1.85
C SER A 86 -17.41 -3.61 0.69
N VAL A 87 -17.53 -2.29 0.64
CA VAL A 87 -17.99 -1.56 -0.54
C VAL A 87 -16.80 -1.36 -1.46
N SER A 88 -16.95 -1.61 -2.75
CA SER A 88 -15.95 -1.25 -3.73
C SER A 88 -15.86 0.28 -3.80
N GLY A 89 -14.85 0.85 -3.15
CA GLY A 89 -14.55 2.28 -3.21
C GLY A 89 -14.17 2.82 -1.83
N GLY A 90 -12.87 3.04 -1.62
CA GLY A 90 -12.29 3.81 -0.53
C GLY A 90 -12.73 3.44 0.89
N GLU A 91 -11.95 2.58 1.57
CA GLU A 91 -12.07 2.39 3.02
C GLU A 91 -11.75 3.72 3.73
N THR A 92 -12.74 4.30 4.42
CA THR A 92 -12.50 5.35 5.41
C THR A 92 -11.87 4.68 6.62
N THR A 93 -10.59 4.93 6.90
CA THR A 93 -9.98 4.37 8.13
C THR A 93 -10.35 5.19 9.37
N VAL A 94 -9.98 4.71 10.55
CA VAL A 94 -10.24 5.33 11.87
C VAL A 94 -9.87 6.83 11.93
N ASP A 95 -8.95 7.30 11.07
CA ASP A 95 -8.53 8.70 10.96
C ASP A 95 -9.38 9.58 10.02
N GLY A 96 -10.50 9.07 9.49
CA GLY A 96 -11.41 9.82 8.61
C GLY A 96 -10.93 10.02 7.18
N LYS A 97 -9.76 9.49 6.79
CA LYS A 97 -9.21 9.67 5.44
C LYS A 97 -9.66 8.57 4.50
N VAL A 98 -10.09 8.97 3.30
CA VAL A 98 -10.30 8.06 2.16
C VAL A 98 -8.98 7.92 1.41
N ARG A 99 -8.53 6.70 1.17
CA ARG A 99 -7.26 6.39 0.48
C ARG A 99 -7.49 5.71 -0.85
N CYS A 100 -6.44 5.67 -1.67
CA CYS A 100 -6.42 4.79 -2.83
C CYS A 100 -6.77 3.36 -2.42
N ALA A 101 -7.58 2.68 -3.23
CA ALA A 101 -8.16 1.37 -2.87
C ALA A 101 -7.14 0.25 -2.59
N TRP A 102 -5.84 0.44 -2.86
CA TRP A 102 -4.79 -0.53 -2.54
C TRP A 102 -4.17 -0.34 -1.14
N ALA A 103 -4.32 0.84 -0.52
CA ALA A 103 -3.69 1.17 0.76
C ALA A 103 -4.61 0.82 1.94
N ARG A 104 -4.56 -0.43 2.42
CA ARG A 104 -5.50 -0.98 3.42
C ARG A 104 -4.84 -1.58 4.67
N THR A 105 -3.53 -1.69 4.69
CA THR A 105 -2.79 -2.40 5.75
C THR A 105 -1.97 -1.43 6.59
N ALA A 106 -1.57 -1.87 7.78
CA ALA A 106 -0.71 -1.08 8.66
C ALA A 106 0.63 -0.69 8.02
N LEU A 107 1.11 -1.43 6.99
CA LEU A 107 2.30 -1.10 6.22
C LEU A 107 2.00 -0.18 5.04
N SER A 108 0.95 -0.49 4.27
CA SER A 108 0.62 0.27 3.05
C SER A 108 0.02 1.64 3.34
N ILE A 109 -0.69 1.84 4.45
CA ILE A 109 -1.27 3.13 4.85
C ILE A 109 -0.20 4.22 5.07
N PRO A 110 0.81 4.04 5.95
CA PRO A 110 1.82 5.07 6.15
C PRO A 110 2.67 5.31 4.89
N TYR A 111 2.97 4.25 4.13
CA TYR A 111 3.66 4.37 2.85
C TYR A 111 2.87 5.23 1.85
N HIS A 112 1.59 4.92 1.66
CA HIS A 112 0.67 5.70 0.82
C HIS A 112 0.59 7.16 1.27
N ASP A 113 0.43 7.39 2.57
CA ASP A 113 0.14 8.71 3.12
C ASP A 113 1.32 9.67 3.08
N ARG A 114 2.55 9.13 3.12
CA ARG A 114 3.76 9.92 3.38
C ARG A 114 4.82 9.80 2.29
N GLU A 115 4.80 8.74 1.49
CA GLU A 115 5.88 8.44 0.54
C GLU A 115 5.36 8.33 -0.89
N TRP A 116 4.33 7.51 -1.13
CA TRP A 116 3.88 7.22 -2.50
C TRP A 116 3.27 8.44 -3.19
N GLY A 117 3.78 8.76 -4.38
CA GLY A 117 3.40 9.94 -5.14
C GLY A 117 3.96 11.26 -4.60
N VAL A 118 4.85 11.23 -3.59
CA VAL A 118 5.56 12.43 -3.10
C VAL A 118 6.83 12.64 -3.92
N PRO A 119 7.05 13.84 -4.49
CA PRO A 119 8.28 14.13 -5.23
C PRO A 119 9.54 13.90 -4.40
N VAL A 120 10.42 13.04 -4.92
CA VAL A 120 11.73 12.73 -4.31
C VAL A 120 12.84 13.49 -5.04
N HIS A 121 13.80 14.00 -4.27
CA HIS A 121 15.04 14.63 -4.77
C HIS A 121 16.30 14.09 -4.08
N ASP A 122 16.28 12.80 -3.73
CA ASP A 122 17.37 12.10 -3.02
C ASP A 122 17.79 10.85 -3.80
N ASP A 123 19.06 10.80 -4.22
CA ASP A 123 19.63 9.70 -5.01
C ASP A 123 19.65 8.36 -4.26
N ILE A 124 19.81 8.37 -2.93
CA ILE A 124 19.75 7.13 -2.12
C ILE A 124 18.32 6.58 -2.15
N VAL A 125 17.33 7.46 -2.02
CA VAL A 125 15.91 7.07 -2.09
C VAL A 125 15.58 6.55 -3.50
N PHE A 126 16.07 7.19 -4.56
CA PHE A 126 15.89 6.67 -5.93
C PHE A 126 16.53 5.29 -6.12
N PHE A 127 17.75 5.08 -5.60
CA PHE A 127 18.41 3.78 -5.69
C PHE A 127 17.71 2.70 -4.84
N GLU A 128 17.14 3.08 -3.69
CA GLU A 128 16.28 2.22 -2.87
C GLU A 128 15.06 1.77 -3.69
N PHE A 129 14.26 2.70 -4.22
CA PHE A 129 13.03 2.35 -4.93
C PHE A 129 13.29 1.57 -6.22
N ILE A 130 14.26 1.95 -7.05
CA ILE A 130 14.53 1.18 -8.28
C ILE A 130 14.96 -0.27 -7.98
N THR A 131 15.62 -0.49 -6.84
CA THR A 131 15.98 -1.82 -6.36
C THR A 131 14.76 -2.60 -5.87
N LEU A 132 13.90 -1.97 -5.05
CA LEU A 132 12.72 -2.59 -4.47
C LEU A 132 11.66 -2.93 -5.52
N GLU A 133 11.44 -2.05 -6.49
CA GLU A 133 10.52 -2.27 -7.61
C GLU A 133 11.00 -3.42 -8.51
N GLY A 134 12.31 -3.49 -8.79
CA GLY A 134 12.90 -4.64 -9.47
C GLY A 134 12.74 -5.95 -8.69
N ALA A 135 12.84 -5.88 -7.36
CA ALA A 135 12.64 -7.04 -6.48
C ALA A 135 11.18 -7.52 -6.42
N GLN A 136 10.21 -6.64 -6.69
CA GLN A 136 8.78 -6.94 -6.64
C GLN A 136 8.30 -7.89 -7.74
N ALA A 137 9.02 -8.06 -8.86
CA ALA A 137 8.56 -8.89 -9.98
C ALA A 137 8.11 -10.31 -9.52
N GLY A 138 6.81 -10.61 -9.66
CA GLY A 138 6.19 -11.87 -9.20
C GLY A 138 5.72 -11.90 -7.74
N LEU A 139 5.68 -10.76 -7.04
CA LEU A 139 5.27 -10.61 -5.64
C LEU A 139 4.33 -9.41 -5.45
N SER A 140 3.64 -9.35 -4.31
CA SER A 140 2.90 -8.15 -3.91
C SER A 140 3.83 -7.07 -3.37
N TRP A 141 3.47 -5.79 -3.55
CA TRP A 141 4.21 -4.68 -2.94
C TRP A 141 4.21 -4.75 -1.40
N GLU A 142 3.13 -5.24 -0.79
CA GLU A 142 3.06 -5.50 0.65
C GLU A 142 4.19 -6.42 1.14
N THR A 143 4.54 -7.44 0.34
CA THR A 143 5.66 -8.33 0.64
C THR A 143 6.99 -7.56 0.63
N ILE A 144 7.14 -6.60 -0.28
CA ILE A 144 8.35 -5.76 -0.38
C ILE A 144 8.41 -4.77 0.79
N LEU A 145 7.31 -4.09 1.13
CA LEU A 145 7.24 -3.20 2.29
C LEU A 145 7.62 -3.92 3.59
N LYS A 146 7.10 -5.15 3.80
CA LYS A 146 7.46 -5.98 4.97
C LYS A 146 8.96 -6.31 5.03
N LYS A 147 9.62 -6.38 3.87
CA LYS A 147 11.04 -6.74 3.75
C LYS A 147 11.97 -5.53 3.67
N ARG A 148 11.43 -4.31 3.57
CA ARG A 148 12.17 -3.08 3.25
C ARG A 148 13.34 -2.82 4.20
N GLU A 149 13.15 -2.98 5.51
CA GLU A 149 14.22 -2.80 6.50
C GLU A 149 15.36 -3.83 6.33
N ALA A 150 15.01 -5.09 6.08
CA ALA A 150 16.02 -6.13 5.83
C ALA A 150 16.80 -5.87 4.53
N TYR A 151 16.14 -5.30 3.52
CA TYR A 151 16.82 -4.81 2.32
C TYR A 151 17.76 -3.65 2.65
N ARG A 152 17.30 -2.65 3.42
CA ARG A 152 18.12 -1.51 3.81
C ARG A 152 19.39 -1.96 4.55
N GLU A 153 19.28 -2.87 5.50
CA GLU A 153 20.46 -3.45 6.18
C GLU A 153 21.33 -4.26 5.20
N GLY A 154 20.71 -5.17 4.43
CA GLY A 154 21.42 -6.06 3.52
C GLY A 154 22.24 -5.33 2.46
N PHE A 155 21.68 -4.24 1.94
CA PHE A 155 22.26 -3.40 0.89
C PHE A 155 22.89 -2.11 1.42
N ALA A 156 23.38 -2.13 2.67
CA ALA A 156 24.22 -1.08 3.25
C ALA A 156 23.59 0.33 3.20
N GLY A 157 22.30 0.43 3.53
CA GLY A 157 21.54 1.67 3.49
C GLY A 157 21.22 2.14 2.07
N PHE A 158 21.29 1.25 1.08
CA PHE A 158 21.17 1.60 -0.35
C PHE A 158 22.20 2.63 -0.83
N ASP A 159 23.37 2.67 -0.22
CA ASP A 159 24.49 3.47 -0.71
C ASP A 159 25.06 2.84 -2.00
N PRO A 160 24.89 3.46 -3.19
CA PRO A 160 25.29 2.86 -4.45
C PRO A 160 26.82 2.68 -4.54
N VAL A 161 27.62 3.51 -3.87
CA VAL A 161 29.09 3.38 -3.82
C VAL A 161 29.48 2.10 -3.08
N LYS A 162 28.82 1.80 -1.96
CA LYS A 162 29.05 0.57 -1.20
C LYS A 162 28.52 -0.66 -1.93
N VAL A 163 27.29 -0.58 -2.43
CA VAL A 163 26.63 -1.71 -3.11
C VAL A 163 27.37 -2.12 -4.39
N ALA A 164 27.88 -1.16 -5.17
CA ALA A 164 28.67 -1.44 -6.37
C ALA A 164 29.94 -2.27 -6.12
N ARG A 165 30.43 -2.28 -4.87
CA ARG A 165 31.63 -3.02 -4.43
C ARG A 165 31.32 -4.38 -3.81
N PHE A 166 30.05 -4.80 -3.75
CA PHE A 166 29.69 -6.10 -3.20
C PHE A 166 30.36 -7.24 -3.98
N THR A 167 31.02 -8.12 -3.23
CA THR A 167 31.73 -9.28 -3.78
C THR A 167 30.79 -10.48 -3.93
N PRO A 168 31.18 -11.53 -4.69
CA PRO A 168 30.42 -12.78 -4.76
C PRO A 168 30.12 -13.36 -3.37
N ALA A 169 31.07 -13.31 -2.44
CA ALA A 169 30.86 -13.77 -1.06
C ALA A 169 29.78 -12.96 -0.31
N ARG A 170 29.68 -11.65 -0.54
CA ARG A 170 28.59 -10.82 0.02
C ARG A 170 27.24 -11.20 -0.60
N VAL A 171 27.19 -11.47 -1.91
CA VAL A 171 25.98 -11.95 -2.60
C VAL A 171 25.52 -13.29 -2.02
N GLU A 172 26.42 -14.26 -1.85
CA GLU A 172 26.07 -15.55 -1.22
C GLU A 172 25.52 -15.39 0.20
N ARG A 173 26.06 -14.45 0.98
CA ARG A 173 25.52 -14.15 2.31
C ARG A 173 24.12 -13.55 2.24
N LEU A 174 23.86 -12.64 1.30
CA LEU A 174 22.53 -12.06 1.10
C LEU A 174 21.50 -13.11 0.68
N LEU A 175 21.91 -14.09 -0.14
CA LEU A 175 21.01 -15.19 -0.55
C LEU A 175 20.58 -16.11 0.59
N LYS A 176 21.27 -16.05 1.74
CA LYS A 176 20.87 -16.75 2.97
C LYS A 176 19.95 -15.91 3.86
N ASN A 177 19.82 -14.61 3.61
CA ASN A 177 18.97 -13.73 4.42
C ASN A 177 17.48 -13.92 4.05
N GLU A 178 16.71 -14.49 4.97
CA GLU A 178 15.27 -14.72 4.78
C GLU A 178 14.44 -13.43 4.82
N GLY A 179 15.03 -12.35 5.35
CA GLY A 179 14.46 -11.02 5.37
C GLY A 179 14.31 -10.40 3.98
N ILE A 180 15.09 -10.83 2.98
CA ILE A 180 14.99 -10.33 1.59
C ILE A 180 14.33 -11.35 0.65
N VAL A 181 14.15 -11.01 -0.63
CA VAL A 181 13.77 -11.99 -1.66
C VAL A 181 15.03 -12.72 -2.11
N ARG A 182 15.14 -14.00 -1.74
CA ARG A 182 16.30 -14.88 -2.01
C ARG A 182 16.34 -15.35 -3.47
N ASN A 183 16.45 -14.41 -4.40
CA ASN A 183 16.60 -14.68 -5.83
C ASN A 183 17.95 -14.17 -6.30
N ARG A 184 18.80 -15.09 -6.79
CA ARG A 184 20.17 -14.80 -7.24
C ARG A 184 20.23 -13.68 -8.27
N LEU A 185 19.41 -13.77 -9.32
CA LEU A 185 19.40 -12.78 -10.41
C LEU A 185 19.02 -11.38 -9.91
N LYS A 186 18.06 -11.28 -8.98
CA LYS A 186 17.66 -10.00 -8.39
C LYS A 186 18.79 -9.42 -7.52
N VAL A 187 19.40 -10.21 -6.64
CA VAL A 187 20.51 -9.72 -5.79
C VAL A 187 21.71 -9.28 -6.62
N GLU A 188 22.10 -10.08 -7.61
CA GLU A 188 23.20 -9.73 -8.53
C GLU A 188 22.85 -8.49 -9.37
N SER A 189 21.59 -8.34 -9.78
CA SER A 189 21.16 -7.14 -10.50
C SER A 189 21.29 -5.87 -9.67
N THR A 190 21.06 -5.90 -8.36
CA THR A 190 21.23 -4.73 -7.49
C THR A 190 22.68 -4.22 -7.51
N VAL A 191 23.65 -5.13 -7.46
CA VAL A 191 25.09 -4.79 -7.54
C VAL A 191 25.45 -4.21 -8.91
N ARG A 192 24.89 -4.79 -9.98
CA ARG A 192 25.07 -4.27 -11.35
C ARG A 192 24.44 -2.89 -11.53
N ASN A 193 23.21 -2.72 -11.04
CA ASN A 193 22.45 -1.47 -11.10
C ASN A 193 23.17 -0.37 -10.32
N ALA A 194 23.79 -0.67 -9.18
CA ALA A 194 24.60 0.31 -8.44
C ALA A 194 25.75 0.88 -9.31
N LYS A 195 26.44 0.03 -10.07
CA LYS A 195 27.51 0.49 -10.98
C LYS A 195 26.96 1.37 -12.11
N ALA A 196 25.83 0.98 -12.71
CA ALA A 196 25.16 1.76 -13.74
C ALA A 196 24.63 3.10 -13.21
N PHE A 197 24.11 3.11 -11.97
CA PHE A 197 23.64 4.30 -11.26
C PHE A 197 24.77 5.30 -11.03
N LEU A 198 25.93 4.85 -10.54
CA LEU A 198 27.10 5.71 -10.40
C LEU A 198 27.58 6.28 -11.74
N ALA A 199 27.45 5.51 -12.83
CA ALA A 199 27.78 6.01 -14.17
C ALA A 199 26.79 7.10 -14.64
N VAL A 200 25.49 6.95 -14.34
CA VAL A 200 24.47 7.98 -14.57
C VAL A 200 24.78 9.24 -13.76
N GLN A 201 25.09 9.12 -12.47
CA GLN A 201 25.49 10.26 -11.63
C GLN A 201 26.71 10.98 -12.21
N LYS A 202 27.70 10.23 -12.73
CA LYS A 202 28.86 10.84 -13.37
C LYS A 202 28.51 11.62 -14.65
N GLU A 203 27.55 11.15 -15.43
CA GLU A 203 27.13 11.79 -16.69
C GLU A 203 26.20 12.98 -16.48
N PHE A 204 25.29 12.91 -15.50
CA PHE A 204 24.23 13.90 -15.30
C PHE A 204 24.38 14.73 -14.02
N GLY A 205 25.43 14.51 -13.24
CA GLY A 205 25.64 15.12 -11.93
C GLY A 205 24.96 14.36 -10.79
N SER A 206 23.69 13.98 -10.96
CA SER A 206 22.91 13.15 -10.03
C SER A 206 21.94 12.24 -10.77
N PHE A 207 21.42 11.22 -10.09
CA PHE A 207 20.34 10.40 -10.67
C PHE A 207 19.01 11.15 -10.67
N ASP A 208 18.77 12.00 -9.66
CA ASP A 208 17.69 12.98 -9.60
C ASP A 208 17.60 13.82 -10.88
N ALA A 209 18.68 14.53 -11.23
CA ALA A 209 18.73 15.37 -12.43
C ALA A 209 18.52 14.58 -13.73
N TYR A 210 18.90 13.29 -13.73
CA TYR A 210 18.66 12.40 -14.85
C TYR A 210 17.19 11.98 -14.96
N VAL A 211 16.59 11.49 -13.88
CA VAL A 211 15.27 10.84 -13.90
C VAL A 211 14.13 11.85 -14.09
N TRP A 212 14.25 13.04 -13.51
CA TRP A 212 13.23 14.08 -13.65
C TRP A 212 13.07 14.60 -15.09
N ARG A 213 14.07 14.38 -15.96
CA ARG A 213 13.98 14.74 -17.39
C ARG A 213 12.92 13.92 -18.15
N PHE A 214 12.53 12.76 -17.64
CA PHE A 214 11.48 11.94 -18.25
C PHE A 214 10.07 12.48 -17.99
N VAL A 215 9.96 13.51 -17.16
CA VAL A 215 8.72 14.22 -16.83
C VAL A 215 8.90 15.74 -16.90
N ASP A 216 9.84 16.20 -17.74
CA ASP A 216 10.10 17.63 -17.97
C ASP A 216 10.39 18.45 -16.69
N GLY A 217 10.96 17.80 -15.68
CA GLY A 217 11.33 18.43 -14.40
C GLY A 217 10.17 18.66 -13.43
N MET A 218 8.95 18.23 -13.74
CA MET A 218 7.77 18.44 -12.88
C MET A 218 6.92 17.17 -12.76
N PRO A 219 6.28 16.93 -11.60
CA PRO A 219 5.39 15.78 -11.44
C PRO A 219 4.27 15.79 -12.48
N ARG A 220 4.04 14.66 -13.17
CA ARG A 220 2.85 14.53 -14.03
C ARG A 220 1.65 14.09 -13.22
N VAL A 221 0.64 14.94 -13.10
CA VAL A 221 -0.59 14.64 -12.37
C VAL A 221 -1.64 14.07 -13.32
N ASN A 222 -1.87 12.75 -13.29
CA ASN A 222 -2.74 12.08 -14.28
C ASN A 222 -4.23 12.05 -13.90
N ARG A 223 -4.56 12.32 -12.63
CA ARG A 223 -5.94 12.47 -12.13
C ARG A 223 -6.89 11.28 -12.43
N PRO A 224 -6.49 10.02 -12.19
CA PRO A 224 -7.35 8.86 -12.44
C PRO A 224 -8.63 8.91 -11.59
N LYS A 225 -9.77 8.48 -12.15
CA LYS A 225 -11.02 8.41 -11.39
C LYS A 225 -11.00 7.23 -10.42
N THR A 226 -10.44 6.10 -10.86
CA THR A 226 -10.36 4.84 -10.13
C THR A 226 -9.05 4.12 -10.48
N LEU A 227 -8.69 3.08 -9.71
CA LEU A 227 -7.51 2.25 -10.02
C LEU A 227 -7.60 1.55 -11.38
N LYS A 228 -8.80 1.35 -11.93
CA LYS A 228 -8.98 0.74 -13.26
C LYS A 228 -8.56 1.66 -14.40
N ASP A 229 -8.49 2.96 -14.13
CA ASP A 229 -8.08 3.96 -15.12
C ASP A 229 -6.54 4.10 -15.20
N LEU A 230 -5.81 3.47 -14.28
CA LEU A 230 -4.35 3.47 -14.28
C LEU A 230 -3.82 2.45 -15.30
N PRO A 231 -2.94 2.87 -16.23
CA PRO A 231 -2.34 1.95 -17.18
C PRO A 231 -1.26 1.09 -16.49
N ALA A 232 -0.84 0.00 -17.13
CA ALA A 232 0.27 -0.82 -16.63
C ALA A 232 1.66 -0.24 -16.99
N ARG A 233 1.70 0.71 -17.92
CA ARG A 233 2.88 1.42 -18.44
C ARG A 233 2.45 2.69 -19.17
N THR A 234 3.36 3.63 -19.33
CA THR A 234 3.16 4.90 -20.06
C THR A 234 4.30 5.10 -21.07
N GLU A 235 4.16 6.08 -21.96
CA GLU A 235 5.24 6.47 -22.87
C GLU A 235 6.50 6.90 -22.10
N GLN A 236 6.33 7.58 -20.96
CA GLN A 236 7.42 8.02 -20.10
C GLN A 236 8.12 6.83 -19.44
N SER A 237 7.36 5.85 -18.94
CA SER A 237 7.97 4.65 -18.37
C SER A 237 8.65 3.77 -19.42
N ASP A 238 8.15 3.79 -20.66
CA ASP A 238 8.79 3.12 -21.80
C ASP A 238 10.13 3.75 -22.15
N ALA A 239 10.17 5.09 -22.22
CA ALA A 239 11.38 5.84 -22.47
C ALA A 239 12.42 5.61 -21.36
N LEU A 240 12.00 5.72 -20.09
CA LEU A 240 12.86 5.48 -18.93
C LEU A 240 13.41 4.05 -18.92
N SER A 241 12.54 3.05 -19.14
CA SER A 241 12.94 1.65 -19.20
C SER A 241 13.96 1.39 -20.31
N LYS A 242 13.71 1.90 -21.51
CA LYS A 242 14.62 1.75 -22.66
C LYS A 242 15.99 2.35 -22.35
N ASP A 243 16.03 3.55 -21.78
CA ASP A 243 17.29 4.24 -21.47
C ASP A 243 18.06 3.54 -20.35
N LEU A 244 17.40 3.17 -19.25
CA LEU A 244 18.03 2.40 -18.16
C LEU A 244 18.58 1.05 -18.63
N LEU A 245 17.83 0.33 -19.47
CA LEU A 245 18.30 -0.92 -20.08
C LEU A 245 19.55 -0.69 -20.95
N GLY A 246 19.55 0.37 -21.76
CA GLY A 246 20.71 0.78 -22.57
C GLY A 246 21.94 1.11 -21.73
N ARG A 247 21.72 1.67 -20.53
CA ARG A 247 22.76 1.99 -19.53
C ARG A 247 23.20 0.79 -18.70
N GLY A 248 22.64 -0.38 -18.98
CA GLY A 248 23.04 -1.64 -18.38
C GLY A 248 22.34 -2.00 -17.08
N PHE A 249 21.29 -1.27 -16.67
CA PHE A 249 20.41 -1.70 -15.58
C PHE A 249 19.69 -3.01 -15.94
N LYS A 250 19.27 -3.75 -14.93
CA LYS A 250 18.49 -4.99 -15.01
C LYS A 250 17.28 -4.91 -14.07
N PHE A 251 16.23 -5.68 -14.38
CA PHE A 251 14.95 -5.63 -13.68
C PHE A 251 14.31 -4.23 -13.69
N VAL A 252 14.40 -3.53 -14.82
CA VAL A 252 13.87 -2.18 -15.06
C VAL A 252 12.95 -2.16 -16.28
N GLY A 253 12.07 -3.15 -16.40
CA GLY A 253 11.05 -3.18 -17.46
C GLY A 253 10.06 -2.01 -17.30
N SER A 254 9.32 -1.67 -18.36
CA SER A 254 8.46 -0.47 -18.35
C SER A 254 7.43 -0.44 -17.22
N THR A 255 6.78 -1.58 -16.90
CA THR A 255 5.86 -1.64 -15.76
C THR A 255 6.56 -1.39 -14.41
N ILE A 256 7.80 -1.87 -14.26
CA ILE A 256 8.61 -1.60 -13.06
C ILE A 256 8.99 -0.12 -13.01
N CYS A 257 9.38 0.47 -14.15
CA CYS A 257 9.69 1.89 -14.24
C CYS A 257 8.46 2.76 -13.93
N TYR A 258 7.26 2.36 -14.36
CA TYR A 258 6.06 3.12 -14.04
C TYR A 258 5.72 3.06 -12.55
N ALA A 259 5.82 1.87 -11.93
CA ALA A 259 5.66 1.73 -10.48
C ALA A 259 6.69 2.58 -9.71
N PHE A 260 7.95 2.55 -10.14
CA PHE A 260 9.00 3.42 -9.61
C PHE A 260 8.67 4.91 -9.73
N MET A 261 8.18 5.35 -10.89
CA MET A 261 7.77 6.74 -11.11
C MET A 261 6.62 7.15 -10.17
N GLN A 262 5.66 6.26 -9.95
CA GLN A 262 4.56 6.47 -9.00
C GLN A 262 5.08 6.55 -7.55
N ALA A 263 5.95 5.61 -7.16
CA ALA A 263 6.51 5.52 -5.82
C ALA A 263 7.34 6.76 -5.43
N THR A 264 8.01 7.37 -6.41
CA THR A 264 8.95 8.49 -6.19
C THR A 264 8.40 9.86 -6.63
N GLY A 265 7.12 9.92 -6.98
CA GLY A 265 6.43 11.18 -7.27
C GLY A 265 6.80 11.84 -8.60
N LEU A 266 7.47 11.12 -9.52
CA LEU A 266 7.58 11.60 -10.91
C LEU A 266 6.19 11.69 -11.56
N VAL A 267 5.27 10.84 -11.12
CA VAL A 267 3.85 10.93 -11.46
C VAL A 267 3.01 10.90 -10.19
N ASN A 268 1.92 11.66 -10.19
CA ASN A 268 0.88 11.57 -9.18
C ASN A 268 -0.35 10.85 -9.77
N ASP A 269 -0.56 9.64 -9.25
CA ASP A 269 -1.59 8.71 -9.66
C ASP A 269 -2.59 8.39 -8.53
N HIS A 270 -2.65 9.23 -7.50
CA HIS A 270 -3.69 9.12 -6.48
C HIS A 270 -5.08 9.21 -7.16
N THR A 271 -6.01 8.35 -6.75
CA THR A 271 -7.37 8.33 -7.32
C THR A 271 -8.21 9.48 -6.80
N ARG A 272 -9.24 9.89 -7.54
CA ARG A 272 -10.10 11.05 -7.24
C ARG A 272 -10.70 11.05 -5.83
N ASP A 273 -10.98 9.88 -5.28
CA ASP A 273 -11.51 9.70 -3.93
C ASP A 273 -10.45 9.80 -2.82
N CYS A 274 -9.17 9.72 -3.16
CA CYS A 274 -8.08 9.75 -2.21
C CYS A 274 -7.85 11.16 -1.63
N PHE A 275 -7.60 11.26 -0.32
CA PHE A 275 -7.26 12.53 0.33
C PHE A 275 -5.95 13.15 -0.20
N ARG A 276 -5.09 12.35 -0.83
CA ARG A 276 -3.85 12.78 -1.49
C ARG A 276 -4.05 13.18 -2.95
N TYR A 277 -5.26 13.12 -3.51
CA TYR A 277 -5.54 13.42 -4.92
C TYR A 277 -5.04 14.81 -5.38
N GLY A 278 -5.18 15.82 -4.52
CA GLY A 278 -4.75 17.19 -4.80
C GLY A 278 -3.31 17.51 -4.42
N SER A 279 -2.54 16.52 -3.93
CA SER A 279 -1.12 16.72 -3.60
C SER A 279 -0.34 17.06 -4.87
N SER A 280 0.61 17.98 -4.78
CA SER A 280 1.52 18.33 -5.88
C SER A 280 2.71 17.38 -5.91
#